data_AF-A0A7C0WUG4-F1
#
_entry.id   AF-A0A7C0WUG4-F1
#
_cell.length_a   1.000
_cell.length_b   1.000
_cell.length_c   1.000
_cell.angle_alpha   90.00
_cell.angle_beta   90.00
_cell.angle_gamma   90.00
#
_symmetry.space_group_name_H-M   'P 1'
#
loop_
_entity.id
_entity.type
_entity.pdbx_description
1 polymer ?
#
loop_
_entity_poly.entity_id
_entity_poly.type
_entity_poly.pdbx_seq_one_letter_code
_entity_poly.pdbx_strand_id
1 'polypeptide(L)'
;AYYEKFENIRWKRRREKLVREILDTPISPEKNEVYSDLGFILLGFIAECIYGKPLDVAFAEVCKEWDVLNGLHFVSLRDGRNTFPKGNYVATSFCSWRGRRLIGEVDDANCFSLGGVAGHAGLFGTARSIQKWLADLWRIFNGETRSWCSKRTLDRFWYQEKKGSWLCGFDTPSVGTSLIIPYFSRRSVGHYGFTGTSFWMDLTDGFAVVLLTNRVYYFGTGSVIREFRKEFHKRARESYGK
;
A
#
# COMPACT_ATOMS: atom_id res chain seq x y z
N ALA A 1 -18.94 -1.46 -6.73
CA ALA A 1 -17.78 -0.58 -6.42
C ALA A 1 -18.03 0.83 -6.95
N TYR A 2 -17.40 1.89 -6.41
CA TYR A 2 -17.63 3.27 -6.90
C TYR A 2 -17.34 3.42 -8.40
N TYR A 3 -16.39 2.63 -8.93
CA TYR A 3 -16.10 2.52 -10.36
C TYR A 3 -17.36 2.31 -11.24
N GLU A 4 -18.24 1.39 -10.85
CA GLU A 4 -19.46 1.04 -11.63
C GLU A 4 -20.43 2.22 -11.74
N LYS A 5 -20.44 3.13 -10.75
CA LYS A 5 -21.29 4.32 -10.75
C LYS A 5 -20.74 5.47 -11.60
N PHE A 6 -19.45 5.44 -11.95
CA PHE A 6 -18.73 6.60 -12.48
C PHE A 6 -18.17 6.40 -13.90
N GLU A 7 -18.33 5.21 -14.48
CA GLU A 7 -17.76 4.84 -15.79
C GLU A 7 -18.02 5.85 -16.92
N ASN A 8 -19.16 6.55 -16.90
CA ASN A 8 -19.53 7.54 -17.93
C ASN A 8 -19.25 9.01 -17.56
N ILE A 9 -18.66 9.29 -16.39
CA ILE A 9 -18.41 10.65 -15.91
C ILE A 9 -16.97 11.08 -16.24
N ARG A 10 -16.73 12.34 -16.65
CA ARG A 10 -15.36 12.87 -16.81
C ARG A 10 -14.58 12.82 -15.50
N TRP A 11 -13.29 12.49 -15.57
CA TRP A 11 -12.43 12.25 -14.40
C TRP A 11 -12.50 13.34 -13.30
N LYS A 12 -12.48 14.63 -13.65
CA LYS A 12 -12.57 15.73 -12.67
C LYS A 12 -13.84 15.65 -11.82
N ARG A 13 -14.98 15.40 -12.48
CA ARG A 13 -16.28 15.27 -11.81
C ARG A 13 -16.40 13.98 -10.99
N ARG A 14 -15.67 12.91 -11.35
CA ARG A 14 -15.60 11.68 -10.53
C ARG A 14 -14.98 11.94 -9.18
N ARG A 15 -13.88 12.72 -9.14
CA ARG A 15 -13.16 13.04 -7.89
C ARG A 15 -14.05 13.78 -6.90
N GLU A 16 -14.71 14.86 -7.35
CA GLU A 16 -15.64 15.63 -6.51
C GLU A 16 -16.83 14.79 -6.01
N LYS A 17 -17.34 13.88 -6.84
CA LYS A 17 -18.44 13.00 -6.46
C LYS A 17 -18.00 11.92 -5.48
N LEU A 18 -16.82 11.33 -5.69
CA LEU A 18 -16.27 10.33 -4.77
C LEU A 18 -15.99 10.92 -3.39
N VAL A 19 -15.40 12.12 -3.32
CA VAL A 19 -15.18 12.80 -2.02
C VAL A 19 -16.50 13.00 -1.30
N ARG A 20 -17.54 13.48 -1.99
CA ARG A 20 -18.88 13.62 -1.40
C ARG A 20 -19.44 12.29 -0.92
N GLU A 21 -19.41 11.24 -1.75
CA GLU A 21 -19.90 9.92 -1.33
C GLU A 21 -19.11 9.34 -0.15
N ILE A 22 -17.80 9.61 -0.04
CA ILE A 22 -17.00 9.22 1.14
C ILE A 22 -17.48 9.96 2.39
N LEU A 23 -17.69 11.27 2.31
CA LEU A 23 -18.13 12.10 3.43
C LEU A 23 -19.56 11.76 3.88
N ASP A 24 -20.41 11.35 2.93
CA ASP A 24 -21.79 10.93 3.20
C ASP A 24 -21.90 9.47 3.64
N THR A 25 -20.80 8.70 3.64
CA THR A 25 -20.82 7.29 4.03
C THR A 25 -21.06 7.17 5.54
N PRO A 26 -22.13 6.49 5.99
CA PRO A 26 -22.41 6.33 7.41
C PRO A 26 -21.31 5.55 8.12
N ILE A 27 -20.89 6.05 9.28
CA ILE A 27 -19.95 5.35 10.16
C ILE A 27 -20.77 4.38 11.03
N SER A 28 -20.41 3.09 11.00
CA SER A 28 -21.08 2.09 11.83
C SER A 28 -20.69 2.29 13.30
N PRO A 29 -21.65 2.58 14.21
CA PRO A 29 -21.34 2.73 15.63
C PRO A 29 -21.07 1.39 16.31
N GLU A 30 -21.44 0.26 15.69
CA GLU A 30 -21.35 -1.08 16.27
C GLU A 30 -20.01 -1.78 16.01
N LYS A 31 -19.25 -1.34 15.00
CA LYS A 31 -17.94 -1.92 14.68
C LYS A 31 -16.84 -1.01 15.19
N ASN A 32 -16.02 -1.54 16.10
CA ASN A 32 -14.86 -0.81 16.62
C ASN A 32 -13.82 -0.50 15.54
N GLU A 33 -13.65 -1.41 14.56
CA GLU A 33 -12.62 -1.32 13.51
C GLU A 33 -13.13 -1.97 12.20
N VAL A 34 -12.99 -1.26 11.06
CA VAL A 34 -13.39 -1.77 9.73
C VAL A 34 -12.30 -1.42 8.71
N TYR A 35 -11.80 -2.44 8.00
CA TYR A 35 -10.86 -2.22 6.89
C TYR A 35 -11.58 -1.52 5.73
N SER A 36 -11.09 -0.36 5.32
CA SER A 36 -11.75 0.48 4.32
C SER A 36 -10.76 1.37 3.58
N ASP A 37 -10.89 1.42 2.26
CA ASP A 37 -10.06 2.28 1.40
C ASP A 37 -10.40 3.77 1.56
N LEU A 38 -11.60 4.12 2.06
CA LEU A 38 -12.14 5.48 2.02
C LEU A 38 -11.26 6.49 2.75
N GLY A 39 -10.72 6.11 3.92
CA GLY A 39 -9.82 6.96 4.69
C GLY A 39 -8.51 7.25 3.97
N PHE A 40 -7.92 6.24 3.33
CA PHE A 40 -6.67 6.40 2.57
C PHE A 40 -6.89 7.13 1.25
N ILE A 41 -8.04 6.95 0.59
CA ILE A 41 -8.44 7.77 -0.56
C ILE A 41 -8.52 9.25 -0.14
N LEU A 42 -9.20 9.54 0.97
CA LEU A 42 -9.32 10.90 1.50
C LEU A 42 -7.96 11.49 1.88
N LEU A 43 -7.08 10.70 2.49
CA LEU A 43 -5.72 11.11 2.80
C LEU A 43 -4.92 11.52 1.55
N GLY A 44 -5.11 10.82 0.43
CA GLY A 44 -4.54 11.21 -0.86
C GLY A 44 -5.02 12.58 -1.32
N PHE A 45 -6.33 12.87 -1.22
CA PHE A 45 -6.88 14.19 -1.55
C PHE A 45 -6.37 15.29 -0.60
N ILE A 46 -6.25 15.00 0.70
CA ILE A 46 -5.69 15.94 1.68
C ILE A 46 -4.26 16.30 1.32
N ALA A 47 -3.43 15.31 0.94
CA ALA A 47 -2.07 15.57 0.49
C ALA A 47 -2.05 16.49 -0.75
N GLU A 48 -2.91 16.24 -1.74
CA GLU A 48 -3.01 17.11 -2.92
C GLU A 48 -3.39 18.56 -2.57
N CYS A 49 -4.29 18.75 -1.61
CA CYS A 49 -4.64 20.09 -1.10
C CYS A 49 -3.46 20.77 -0.40
N ILE A 50 -2.71 20.05 0.43
CA ILE A 50 -1.55 20.58 1.16
C ILE A 50 -0.44 21.01 0.19
N TYR A 51 -0.14 20.18 -0.81
CA TYR A 51 0.94 20.43 -1.76
C TYR A 51 0.50 21.27 -2.98
N GLY A 52 -0.80 21.51 -3.16
CA GLY A 52 -1.36 22.25 -4.30
C GLY A 52 -1.12 21.58 -5.66
N LYS A 53 -0.83 20.28 -5.67
CA LYS A 53 -0.41 19.51 -6.86
C LYS A 53 -1.05 18.12 -6.86
N PRO A 54 -1.17 17.46 -8.01
CA PRO A 54 -1.63 16.07 -8.06
C PRO A 54 -0.73 15.13 -7.25
N LEU A 55 -1.30 14.05 -6.68
CA LEU A 55 -0.63 13.22 -5.66
C LEU A 55 0.66 12.58 -6.17
N ASP A 56 0.69 12.13 -7.42
CA ASP A 56 1.87 11.57 -8.08
C ASP A 56 3.02 12.58 -8.20
N VAL A 57 2.69 13.83 -8.51
CA VAL A 57 3.67 14.92 -8.60
C VAL A 57 4.20 15.27 -7.21
N ALA A 58 3.29 15.48 -6.24
CA ALA A 58 3.67 15.78 -4.86
C ALA A 58 4.53 14.67 -4.25
N PHE A 59 4.14 13.41 -4.45
CA PHE A 59 4.90 12.25 -3.98
C PHE A 59 6.30 12.20 -4.59
N ALA A 60 6.44 12.38 -5.92
CA ALA A 60 7.73 12.35 -6.59
C ALA A 60 8.67 13.48 -6.11
N GLU A 61 8.13 14.68 -5.86
CA GLU A 61 8.89 15.80 -5.32
C GLU A 61 9.39 15.52 -3.90
N VAL A 62 8.51 15.04 -3.00
CA VAL A 62 8.88 14.68 -1.62
C VAL A 62 9.93 13.57 -1.60
N CYS A 63 9.75 12.51 -2.40
CA CYS A 63 10.71 11.42 -2.49
C CYS A 63 12.09 11.89 -2.95
N LYS A 64 12.12 12.81 -3.93
CA LYS A 64 13.36 13.40 -4.44
C LYS A 64 14.01 14.33 -3.42
N GLU A 65 13.23 15.20 -2.78
CA GLU A 65 13.73 16.17 -1.79
C GLU A 65 14.36 15.47 -0.59
N TRP A 66 13.74 14.38 -0.13
CA TRP A 66 14.15 13.66 1.07
C TRP A 66 15.01 12.43 0.80
N ASP A 67 15.37 12.19 -0.47
CA ASP A 67 16.12 11.02 -0.93
C ASP A 67 15.56 9.68 -0.40
N VAL A 68 14.23 9.55 -0.42
CA VAL A 68 13.49 8.42 0.17
C VAL A 68 12.61 7.75 -0.88
N LEU A 69 12.26 6.48 -0.65
CA LEU A 69 11.34 5.71 -1.52
C LEU A 69 11.82 5.65 -2.99
N ASN A 70 13.14 5.79 -3.22
CA ASN A 70 13.75 5.77 -4.54
C ASN A 70 13.39 4.48 -5.31
N GLY A 71 12.74 4.66 -6.47
CA GLY A 71 12.25 3.56 -7.31
C GLY A 71 10.83 3.08 -6.96
N LEU A 72 10.10 3.83 -6.13
CA LEU A 72 8.65 3.78 -6.04
C LEU A 72 8.06 4.99 -6.75
N HIS A 73 6.98 4.79 -7.50
CA HIS A 73 6.30 5.85 -8.23
C HIS A 73 4.86 5.48 -8.54
N PHE A 74 4.03 6.50 -8.71
CA PHE A 74 2.68 6.32 -9.20
C PHE A 74 2.67 6.14 -10.72
N VAL A 75 1.72 5.32 -11.18
CA VAL A 75 1.43 5.14 -12.61
C VAL A 75 0.16 5.91 -12.95
N SER A 76 0.34 7.15 -13.43
CA SER A 76 -0.77 8.01 -13.85
C SER A 76 -1.36 7.57 -15.19
N LEU A 77 -2.68 7.46 -15.24
CA LEU A 77 -3.47 7.10 -16.43
C LEU A 77 -4.33 8.28 -16.93
N ARG A 78 -4.15 9.49 -16.34
CA ARG A 78 -5.01 10.67 -16.59
C ARG A 78 -4.95 11.16 -18.03
N ASP A 79 -3.79 11.05 -18.67
CA ASP A 79 -3.55 11.57 -20.02
C ASP A 79 -3.84 10.54 -21.13
N GLY A 80 -4.37 9.36 -20.77
CA GLY A 80 -4.71 8.29 -21.70
C GLY A 80 -3.51 7.65 -22.41
N ARG A 81 -2.29 8.11 -22.14
CA ARG A 81 -1.05 7.59 -22.73
C ARG A 81 -0.29 6.78 -21.70
N ASN A 82 -0.33 5.46 -21.84
CA ASN A 82 0.49 4.55 -21.06
C ASN A 82 1.94 4.61 -21.61
N THR A 83 2.71 5.64 -21.23
CA THR A 83 4.09 5.87 -21.72
C THR A 83 5.12 5.25 -20.78
N PHE A 84 4.95 3.97 -20.48
CA PHE A 84 5.94 3.26 -19.69
C PHE A 84 6.94 2.53 -20.57
N PRO A 85 8.23 2.48 -20.18
CA PRO A 85 9.20 1.63 -20.86
C PRO A 85 8.69 0.19 -20.87
N LYS A 86 8.60 -0.41 -22.07
CA LYS A 86 8.23 -1.82 -22.23
C LYS A 86 9.20 -2.68 -21.42
N GLY A 87 8.68 -3.62 -20.64
CA GLY A 87 9.48 -4.60 -19.89
C GLY A 87 9.66 -4.31 -18.39
N ASN A 88 9.26 -3.14 -17.89
CA ASN A 88 9.46 -2.79 -16.48
C ASN A 88 8.33 -3.25 -15.53
N TYR A 89 7.23 -3.79 -16.06
CA TYR A 89 6.05 -4.15 -15.26
C TYR A 89 5.63 -5.59 -15.52
N VAL A 90 5.39 -6.32 -14.44
CA VAL A 90 4.84 -7.67 -14.49
C VAL A 90 3.34 -7.59 -14.73
N ALA A 91 2.84 -8.47 -15.60
CA ALA A 91 1.42 -8.59 -15.85
C ALA A 91 0.67 -9.06 -14.59
N THR A 92 -0.47 -8.41 -14.30
CA THR A 92 -1.29 -8.64 -13.10
C THR A 92 -2.56 -9.40 -13.50
N SER A 93 -3.78 -8.90 -13.32
CA SER A 93 -5.01 -9.63 -13.69
C SER A 93 -5.47 -9.38 -15.13
N PHE A 94 -6.32 -10.26 -15.66
CA PHE A 94 -7.15 -9.92 -16.83
C PHE A 94 -8.38 -9.19 -16.32
N CYS A 95 -8.51 -7.93 -16.73
CA CYS A 95 -9.60 -7.08 -16.31
C CYS A 95 -10.74 -7.18 -17.34
N SER A 96 -11.80 -7.91 -16.98
CA SER A 96 -12.92 -8.22 -17.88
C SER A 96 -13.59 -6.96 -18.44
N TRP A 97 -13.84 -5.97 -17.60
CA TRP A 97 -14.48 -4.71 -17.99
C TRP A 97 -13.55 -3.76 -18.76
N ARG A 98 -12.22 -3.83 -18.55
CA ARG A 98 -11.24 -3.12 -19.41
C ARG A 98 -10.91 -3.91 -20.69
N GLY A 99 -11.40 -5.14 -20.81
CA GLY A 99 -11.17 -6.04 -21.95
C GLY A 99 -9.71 -6.41 -22.20
N ARG A 100 -8.82 -6.28 -21.19
CA ARG A 100 -7.37 -6.48 -21.38
C ARG A 100 -6.64 -6.99 -20.15
N ARG A 101 -5.47 -7.57 -20.38
CA ARG A 101 -4.47 -7.88 -19.35
C ARG A 101 -3.86 -6.58 -18.82
N LEU A 102 -3.84 -6.41 -17.50
CA LEU A 102 -3.22 -5.24 -16.88
C LEU A 102 -1.70 -5.41 -16.81
N ILE A 103 -0.98 -4.42 -17.37
CA ILE A 103 0.49 -4.34 -17.36
C ILE A 103 0.85 -2.87 -17.14
N GLY A 104 1.48 -2.55 -16.01
CA GLY A 104 1.74 -1.16 -15.63
C GLY A 104 0.45 -0.35 -15.52
N GLU A 105 -0.61 -0.96 -15.00
CA GLU A 105 -1.89 -0.32 -14.70
C GLU A 105 -2.37 -0.85 -13.35
N VAL A 106 -2.97 0.02 -12.54
CA VAL A 106 -3.50 -0.38 -11.24
C VAL A 106 -4.63 -1.40 -11.39
N ASP A 107 -4.59 -2.45 -10.58
CA ASP A 107 -5.64 -3.49 -10.54
C ASP A 107 -6.93 -2.96 -9.89
N ASP A 108 -6.78 -2.20 -8.81
CA ASP A 108 -7.88 -1.61 -8.05
C ASP A 108 -8.78 -0.71 -8.90
N ALA A 109 -10.09 -1.01 -8.87
CA ALA A 109 -11.07 -0.33 -9.70
C ALA A 109 -11.32 1.12 -9.24
N ASN A 110 -11.27 1.39 -7.93
CA ASN A 110 -11.48 2.74 -7.40
C ASN A 110 -10.32 3.65 -7.78
N CYS A 111 -9.08 3.20 -7.61
CA CYS A 111 -7.87 3.91 -8.01
C CYS A 111 -7.82 4.14 -9.53
N PHE A 112 -8.18 3.12 -10.33
CA PHE A 112 -8.31 3.33 -11.78
C PHE A 112 -9.34 4.41 -12.13
N SER A 113 -10.49 4.43 -11.44
CA SER A 113 -11.53 5.45 -11.66
C SER A 113 -11.03 6.88 -11.39
N LEU A 114 -10.00 7.02 -10.55
CA LEU A 114 -9.31 8.26 -10.18
C LEU A 114 -8.11 8.60 -11.08
N GLY A 115 -7.92 7.85 -12.18
CA GLY A 115 -6.80 8.06 -13.11
C GLY A 115 -5.51 7.35 -12.70
N GLY A 116 -5.62 6.25 -11.95
CA GLY A 116 -4.48 5.38 -11.60
C GLY A 116 -3.67 5.83 -10.38
N VAL A 117 -4.09 6.91 -9.72
CA VAL A 117 -3.36 7.52 -8.59
C VAL A 117 -4.34 7.80 -7.44
N ALA A 118 -4.14 7.14 -6.30
CA ALA A 118 -4.93 7.33 -5.09
C ALA A 118 -4.11 7.01 -3.83
N GLY A 119 -4.52 7.50 -2.67
CA GLY A 119 -3.75 7.28 -1.43
C GLY A 119 -3.73 5.81 -0.94
N HIS A 120 -4.64 4.96 -1.40
CA HIS A 120 -4.70 3.54 -1.04
C HIS A 120 -4.02 2.60 -2.06
N ALA A 121 -3.82 3.03 -3.32
CA ALA A 121 -3.35 2.16 -4.40
C ALA A 121 -2.75 2.94 -5.58
N GLY A 122 -2.07 2.24 -6.50
CA GLY A 122 -1.51 2.82 -7.73
C GLY A 122 -0.01 3.10 -7.68
N LEU A 123 0.65 2.78 -6.55
CA LEU A 123 2.09 2.85 -6.40
C LEU A 123 2.75 1.56 -6.94
N PHE A 124 3.81 1.71 -7.73
CA PHE A 124 4.61 0.64 -8.31
C PHE A 124 6.07 0.79 -7.90
N GLY A 125 6.81 -0.31 -7.89
CA GLY A 125 8.26 -0.30 -7.70
C GLY A 125 8.82 -1.70 -7.50
N THR A 126 9.99 -1.78 -6.88
CA THR A 126 10.75 -3.03 -6.73
C THR A 126 10.84 -3.48 -5.27
N ALA A 127 11.09 -4.78 -5.07
CA ALA A 127 11.32 -5.31 -3.72
C ALA A 127 12.52 -4.62 -3.05
N ARG A 128 13.54 -4.27 -3.83
CA ARG A 128 14.73 -3.54 -3.36
C ARG A 128 14.39 -2.14 -2.85
N SER A 129 13.54 -1.39 -3.56
CA SER A 129 13.11 -0.06 -3.14
C SER A 129 12.31 -0.09 -1.84
N ILE A 130 11.41 -1.08 -1.70
CA ILE A 130 10.65 -1.29 -0.47
C ILE A 130 11.58 -1.69 0.69
N GLN A 131 12.54 -2.58 0.44
CA GLN A 131 13.50 -3.01 1.47
C GLN A 131 14.35 -1.84 1.99
N LYS A 132 14.82 -0.94 1.11
CA LYS A 132 15.54 0.27 1.53
C LYS A 132 14.69 1.15 2.45
N TRP A 133 13.44 1.40 2.06
CA TRP A 133 12.51 2.17 2.87
C TRP A 133 12.23 1.53 4.24
N LEU A 134 12.08 0.20 4.30
CA LEU A 134 11.93 -0.51 5.58
C LEU A 134 13.19 -0.34 6.45
N ALA A 135 14.39 -0.44 5.88
CA ALA A 135 15.62 -0.19 6.61
C ALA A 135 15.70 1.24 7.16
N ASP A 136 15.26 2.24 6.39
CA ASP A 136 15.19 3.63 6.85
C ASP A 136 14.20 3.81 8.01
N LEU A 137 13.02 3.17 7.92
CA LEU A 137 12.05 3.18 9.02
C LEU A 137 12.60 2.54 10.30
N TRP A 138 13.30 1.41 10.18
CA TRP A 138 13.92 0.76 11.33
C TRP A 138 15.03 1.61 11.96
N ARG A 139 15.82 2.31 11.15
CA ARG A 139 16.81 3.28 11.61
C ARG A 139 16.18 4.44 12.38
N ILE A 140 15.12 5.03 11.84
CA ILE A 140 14.34 6.10 12.52
C ILE A 140 13.78 5.58 13.85
N PHE A 141 13.23 4.36 13.85
CA PHE A 141 12.68 3.74 15.04
C PHE A 141 13.72 3.57 16.16
N ASN A 142 14.98 3.27 15.80
CA ASN A 142 16.11 3.19 16.72
C ASN A 142 16.77 4.54 17.04
N GLY A 143 16.19 5.66 16.59
CA GLY A 143 16.61 7.00 16.98
C GLY A 143 17.67 7.63 16.08
N GLU A 144 17.86 7.16 14.86
CA GLU A 144 18.73 7.84 13.90
C GLU A 144 18.23 9.27 13.62
N THR A 145 19.12 10.24 13.82
CA THR A 145 18.76 11.68 13.87
C THR A 145 18.78 12.37 12.51
N ARG A 146 19.42 11.77 11.50
CA ARG A 146 19.44 12.27 10.12
C ARG A 146 18.50 11.43 9.26
N SER A 147 17.21 11.78 9.27
CA SER A 147 16.22 11.10 8.44
C SER A 147 15.11 12.05 8.01
N TRP A 148 14.35 11.63 7.00
CA TRP A 148 13.20 12.32 6.41
C TRP A 148 11.99 12.40 7.36
N CYS A 149 12.00 11.64 8.45
CA CYS A 149 10.99 11.70 9.50
C CYS A 149 11.64 11.61 10.89
N SER A 150 11.09 12.35 11.85
CA SER A 150 11.56 12.30 13.23
C SER A 150 11.09 11.04 13.95
N LYS A 151 11.91 10.51 14.86
CA LYS A 151 11.50 9.42 15.76
C LYS A 151 10.20 9.74 16.49
N ARG A 152 10.03 10.99 16.96
CA ARG A 152 8.81 11.46 17.65
C ARG A 152 7.56 11.29 16.78
N THR A 153 7.65 11.59 15.50
CA THR A 153 6.54 11.42 14.55
C THR A 153 6.23 9.94 14.35
N LEU A 154 7.27 9.12 14.16
CA LEU A 154 7.12 7.67 13.98
C LEU A 154 6.51 7.01 15.23
N ASP A 155 7.00 7.35 16.41
CA ASP A 155 6.47 6.88 17.69
C ASP A 155 4.99 7.23 17.85
N ARG A 156 4.57 8.43 17.41
CA ARG A 156 3.15 8.82 17.41
C ARG A 156 2.31 7.98 16.45
N PHE A 157 2.84 7.67 15.27
CA PHE A 157 2.13 6.88 14.25
C PHE A 157 2.05 5.40 14.61
N TRP A 158 3.03 4.91 15.37
CA TRP A 158 3.14 3.53 15.81
C TRP A 158 2.81 3.34 17.30
N TYR A 159 2.18 4.35 17.91
CA TYR A 159 1.62 4.25 19.24
C TYR A 159 0.29 3.51 19.18
N GLN A 160 0.06 2.64 20.15
CA GLN A 160 -1.16 1.86 20.23
C GLN A 160 -1.69 1.87 21.68
N GLU A 161 -2.79 2.59 21.90
CA GLU A 161 -3.41 2.71 23.22
C GLU A 161 -4.27 1.50 23.59
N LYS A 162 -4.91 0.87 22.58
CA LYS A 162 -5.82 -0.27 22.73
C LYS A 162 -5.34 -1.49 21.96
N LYS A 163 -5.67 -2.69 22.45
CA LYS A 163 -5.42 -3.93 21.69
C LYS A 163 -6.15 -3.88 20.35
N GLY A 164 -5.39 -3.98 19.27
CA GLY A 164 -5.83 -3.88 17.87
C GLY A 164 -4.74 -4.43 16.95
N SER A 165 -5.03 -4.53 15.65
CA SER A 165 -4.08 -5.10 14.66
C SER A 165 -3.52 -4.06 13.69
N TRP A 166 -3.71 -2.76 13.96
CA TRP A 166 -3.35 -1.68 13.05
C TRP A 166 -2.64 -0.54 13.76
N LEU A 167 -1.68 0.05 13.05
CA LEU A 167 -1.03 1.32 13.32
C LEU A 167 -1.31 2.27 12.14
N CYS A 168 -0.93 3.54 12.25
CA CYS A 168 -1.06 4.46 11.11
C CYS A 168 -0.25 3.95 9.90
N GLY A 169 -0.96 3.38 8.92
CA GLY A 169 -0.41 2.88 7.65
C GLY A 169 0.12 1.44 7.68
N PHE A 170 0.02 0.70 8.79
CA PHE A 170 0.59 -0.65 8.90
C PHE A 170 -0.31 -1.63 9.66
N ASP A 171 -0.24 -2.89 9.25
CA ASP A 171 -0.72 -4.04 10.01
C ASP A 171 0.29 -4.42 11.11
N THR A 172 -0.23 -4.94 12.23
CA THR A 172 0.54 -5.61 13.29
C THR A 172 0.06 -7.07 13.43
N PRO A 173 0.87 -7.96 14.03
CA PRO A 173 0.49 -9.37 14.17
C PRO A 173 -0.75 -9.57 15.05
N SER A 174 -1.90 -9.81 14.39
CA SER A 174 -3.16 -10.15 15.05
C SER A 174 -3.05 -11.38 15.95
N VAL A 175 -3.79 -11.38 17.06
CA VAL A 175 -3.88 -12.53 17.97
C VAL A 175 -4.66 -13.66 17.30
N GLY A 176 -4.05 -14.85 17.19
CA GLY A 176 -4.70 -16.07 16.69
C GLY A 176 -4.79 -16.23 15.17
N THR A 177 -4.72 -15.14 14.39
CA THR A 177 -4.93 -15.19 12.93
C THR A 177 -3.73 -14.75 12.09
N SER A 178 -2.67 -14.22 12.72
CA SER A 178 -1.47 -13.74 12.05
C SER A 178 -0.72 -14.86 11.32
N LEU A 179 -0.20 -14.55 10.13
CA LEU A 179 0.60 -15.47 9.31
C LEU A 179 2.08 -15.48 9.69
N ILE A 180 2.54 -14.47 10.42
CA ILE A 180 3.96 -14.30 10.75
C ILE A 180 4.31 -14.79 12.16
N ILE A 181 3.31 -15.02 13.02
CA ILE A 181 3.51 -15.62 14.35
C ILE A 181 3.62 -17.16 14.19
N PRO A 182 4.59 -17.84 14.85
CA PRO A 182 5.52 -17.36 15.88
C PRO A 182 6.89 -16.88 15.37
N TYR A 183 7.10 -16.78 14.06
CA TYR A 183 8.41 -16.54 13.47
C TYR A 183 8.92 -15.10 13.67
N PHE A 184 8.00 -14.14 13.73
CA PHE A 184 8.26 -12.72 13.96
C PHE A 184 7.79 -12.30 15.36
N SER A 185 8.40 -11.26 15.91
CA SER A 185 7.98 -10.69 17.20
C SER A 185 6.62 -9.99 17.10
N ARG A 186 6.00 -9.78 18.27
CA ARG A 186 4.77 -8.98 18.40
C ARG A 186 4.96 -7.49 18.04
N ARG A 187 6.20 -7.01 17.98
CA ARG A 187 6.53 -5.62 17.61
C ARG A 187 6.67 -5.44 16.11
N SER A 188 6.33 -6.44 15.30
CA SER A 188 6.47 -6.35 13.85
C SER A 188 5.40 -5.47 13.21
N VAL A 189 5.76 -4.83 12.11
CA VAL A 189 4.86 -4.04 11.27
C VAL A 189 4.92 -4.53 9.83
N GLY A 190 3.80 -4.46 9.11
CA GLY A 190 3.75 -4.95 7.74
C GLY A 190 2.50 -4.54 7.00
N HIS A 191 2.30 -5.09 5.81
CA HIS A 191 1.03 -4.95 5.10
C HIS A 191 0.86 -6.06 4.05
N TYR A 192 -0.38 -6.37 3.71
CA TYR A 192 -0.74 -7.29 2.61
C TYR A 192 -1.36 -6.53 1.44
N GLY A 193 -0.96 -6.87 0.22
CA GLY A 193 -1.60 -6.39 -1.00
C GLY A 193 -2.53 -7.41 -1.65
N PHE A 194 -3.59 -6.93 -2.29
CA PHE A 194 -4.58 -7.77 -2.97
C PHE A 194 -3.98 -8.67 -4.06
N THR A 195 -3.02 -8.13 -4.82
CA THR A 195 -2.32 -8.81 -5.92
C THR A 195 -1.33 -9.89 -5.45
N GLY A 196 -1.28 -10.14 -4.14
CA GLY A 196 -0.45 -11.19 -3.54
C GLY A 196 0.86 -10.68 -2.96
N THR A 197 1.09 -9.37 -2.98
CA THR A 197 2.26 -8.75 -2.38
C THR A 197 2.17 -8.72 -0.85
N SER A 198 3.30 -8.66 -0.16
CA SER A 198 3.36 -8.34 1.26
C SER A 198 4.74 -7.86 1.66
N PHE A 199 4.82 -7.11 2.74
CA PHE A 199 6.07 -6.88 3.43
C PHE A 199 5.86 -6.97 4.94
N TRP A 200 6.90 -7.35 5.66
CA TRP A 200 6.92 -7.38 7.13
C TRP A 200 8.31 -7.01 7.62
N MET A 201 8.37 -6.31 8.76
CA MET A 201 9.59 -5.91 9.43
C MET A 201 9.45 -6.14 10.93
N ASP A 202 10.38 -6.90 11.51
CA ASP A 202 10.51 -7.06 12.95
C ASP A 202 11.32 -5.91 13.54
N LEU A 203 10.66 -5.05 14.33
CA LEU A 203 11.32 -3.91 14.94
C LEU A 203 12.35 -4.29 16.00
N THR A 204 12.33 -5.53 16.49
CA THR A 204 13.25 -6.01 17.55
C THR A 204 14.67 -6.19 17.04
N ASP A 205 14.84 -6.72 15.82
CA ASP A 205 16.15 -7.07 15.27
C ASP A 205 16.39 -6.54 13.85
N GLY A 206 15.45 -5.78 13.29
CA GLY A 206 15.57 -5.16 11.97
C GLY A 206 15.37 -6.11 10.81
N PHE A 207 14.96 -7.36 11.06
CA PHE A 207 14.66 -8.29 9.98
C PHE A 207 13.46 -7.82 9.16
N ALA A 208 13.66 -7.60 7.86
CA ALA A 208 12.62 -7.21 6.94
C ALA A 208 12.53 -8.19 5.76
N VAL A 209 11.31 -8.50 5.33
CA VAL A 209 11.02 -9.36 4.18
C VAL A 209 10.01 -8.69 3.26
N VAL A 210 10.25 -8.78 1.95
CA VAL A 210 9.37 -8.26 0.91
C VAL A 210 9.04 -9.38 -0.07
N LEU A 211 7.75 -9.58 -0.33
CA LEU A 211 7.22 -10.52 -1.29
C LEU A 211 6.41 -9.76 -2.34
N LEU A 212 6.84 -9.81 -3.60
CA LEU A 212 6.07 -9.28 -4.73
C LEU A 212 5.64 -10.43 -5.64
N THR A 213 4.33 -10.70 -5.68
CA THR A 213 3.73 -11.69 -6.58
C THR A 213 2.63 -11.05 -7.40
N ASN A 214 2.12 -11.78 -8.39
CA ASN A 214 0.96 -11.43 -9.20
C ASN A 214 -0.11 -12.52 -9.09
N ARG A 215 -0.50 -12.90 -7.86
CA ARG A 215 -1.39 -14.06 -7.61
C ARG A 215 -2.69 -14.07 -8.41
N VAL A 216 -3.17 -12.88 -8.79
CA VAL A 216 -4.42 -12.67 -9.53
C VAL A 216 -4.24 -12.84 -11.05
N TYR A 217 -3.07 -13.33 -11.48
CA TYR A 217 -2.74 -13.51 -12.90
C TYR A 217 -3.61 -14.56 -13.58
N TYR A 218 -3.74 -15.73 -12.97
CA TYR A 218 -4.74 -16.71 -13.37
C TYR A 218 -5.98 -16.48 -12.50
N PHE A 219 -7.16 -16.34 -13.12
CA PHE A 219 -8.40 -16.06 -12.40
C PHE A 219 -8.56 -17.02 -11.20
N GLY A 220 -8.71 -16.49 -9.99
CA GLY A 220 -8.84 -17.31 -8.78
C GLY A 220 -8.30 -16.63 -7.53
N THR A 221 -9.19 -16.19 -6.65
CA THR A 221 -8.84 -15.60 -5.34
C THR A 221 -8.64 -16.65 -4.25
N GLY A 222 -8.29 -17.89 -4.62
CA GLY A 222 -8.14 -19.01 -3.68
C GLY A 222 -7.19 -18.71 -2.51
N SER A 223 -7.38 -19.42 -1.40
CA SER A 223 -6.64 -19.27 -0.14
C SER A 223 -5.14 -19.60 -0.25
N VAL A 224 -4.68 -20.12 -1.39
CA VAL A 224 -3.27 -20.52 -1.64
C VAL A 224 -2.27 -19.43 -1.27
N ILE A 225 -2.59 -18.15 -1.51
CA ILE A 225 -1.68 -17.05 -1.15
C ILE A 225 -1.43 -16.96 0.36
N ARG A 226 -2.42 -17.31 1.18
CA ARG A 226 -2.33 -17.21 2.64
C ARG A 226 -1.27 -18.20 3.14
N GLU A 227 -1.35 -19.45 2.70
CA GLU A 227 -0.37 -20.48 3.04
C GLU A 227 0.99 -20.21 2.41
N PHE A 228 1.04 -19.74 1.15
CA PHE A 228 2.28 -19.35 0.50
C PHE A 228 3.01 -18.24 1.26
N ARG A 229 2.29 -17.19 1.69
CA ARG A 229 2.85 -16.09 2.50
C ARG A 229 3.41 -16.62 3.82
N LYS A 230 2.63 -17.44 4.53
CA LYS A 230 3.05 -18.03 5.80
C LYS A 230 4.35 -18.81 5.65
N GLU A 231 4.42 -19.72 4.67
CA GLU A 231 5.63 -20.52 4.45
C GLU A 231 6.80 -19.68 3.95
N PHE A 232 6.57 -18.72 3.04
CA PHE A 232 7.62 -17.81 2.57
C PHE A 232 8.22 -16.98 3.71
N HIS A 233 7.38 -16.37 4.56
CA HIS A 233 7.82 -15.56 5.70
C HIS A 233 8.57 -16.40 6.74
N LYS A 234 8.08 -17.61 7.04
CA LYS A 234 8.79 -18.59 7.88
C LYS A 234 10.18 -18.89 7.34
N ARG A 235 10.28 -19.30 6.06
CA ARG A 235 11.56 -19.69 5.46
C ARG A 235 12.54 -18.54 5.36
N ALA A 236 12.06 -17.34 5.07
CA ALA A 236 12.88 -16.13 5.09
C ALA A 236 13.47 -15.89 6.49
N ARG A 237 12.66 -16.02 7.54
CA ARG A 237 13.11 -15.86 8.92
C ARG A 237 14.11 -16.94 9.35
N GLU A 238 13.84 -18.20 9.05
CA GLU A 238 14.75 -19.33 9.33
C GLU A 238 16.09 -19.18 8.61
N SER A 239 16.12 -18.53 7.44
CA SER A 239 17.35 -18.28 6.69
C SER A 239 18.15 -17.08 7.21
N TYR A 240 17.49 -16.13 7.88
CA TYR A 240 18.16 -14.96 8.48
C TYR A 240 18.86 -15.29 9.80
N GLY A 241 18.31 -16.24 10.57
CA GLY A 241 18.91 -16.68 11.84
C GLY A 241 20.08 -17.67 11.69
N LYS A 242 20.49 -17.98 10.46
CA LYS A 242 21.70 -18.76 10.15
C LYS A 242 22.85 -17.82 9.84
#